data_AF-A0A967MZZ9-F1
#
_entry.id   AF-A0A967MZZ9-F1
#
_cell.length_a   1.000
_cell.length_b   1.000
_cell.length_c   1.000
_cell.angle_alpha   90.00
_cell.angle_beta   90.00
_cell.angle_gamma   90.00
#
_symmetry.space_group_name_H-M   'P 1'
#
loop_
_entity.id
_entity.type
_entity.pdbx_description
1 polymer ?
#
loop_
_entity_poly.entity_id
_entity_poly.type
_entity_poly.pdbx_seq_one_letter_code
_entity_poly.pdbx_strand_id
1 'polypeptide(L)'
;MIHLRSIEKRENTFGSKAGFPYHLPLMESLEQMEFSSPVTFFVGENGSGKSTLLEALACAVGSITVGSESVNTDATLKDVREFSKDLRLVWNGKRNRKGFFLRAEDF
;
A
#
# COMPACT_ATOMS: atom_id res chain seq x y z
N MET A 1 17.10 -0.04 11.79
CA MET A 1 16.03 -0.85 12.43
C MET A 1 14.85 -0.89 11.46
N ILE A 2 14.21 -2.06 11.30
CA ILE A 2 13.04 -2.21 10.43
C ILE A 2 11.80 -1.92 11.27
N HIS A 3 10.99 -0.92 10.88
CA HIS A 3 9.78 -0.53 11.61
C HIS A 3 8.55 -1.30 11.17
N LEU A 4 8.24 -1.28 9.87
CA LEU A 4 7.22 -2.12 9.27
C LEU A 4 7.86 -3.47 8.96
N ARG A 5 7.47 -4.51 9.69
CA ARG A 5 8.05 -5.86 9.59
C ARG A 5 7.48 -6.64 8.42
N SER A 6 6.16 -6.61 8.28
CA SER A 6 5.48 -7.29 7.18
C SER A 6 4.15 -6.62 6.85
N ILE A 7 3.67 -6.91 5.64
CA ILE A 7 2.30 -6.68 5.22
C ILE A 7 1.65 -8.02 4.91
N GLU A 8 0.38 -8.16 5.25
CA GLU A 8 -0.39 -9.37 4.99
C GLU A 8 -1.74 -8.98 4.41
N LYS A 9 -2.15 -9.66 3.33
CA LYS A 9 -3.48 -9.49 2.76
C LYS A 9 -4.44 -10.36 3.55
N ARG A 10 -5.42 -9.74 4.20
CA ARG A 10 -6.48 -10.47 4.90
C ARG A 10 -7.47 -11.05 3.89
N GLU A 11 -8.10 -12.16 4.27
CA GLU A 11 -9.30 -12.58 3.55
C GLU A 11 -10.38 -11.52 3.71
N ASN A 12 -10.81 -11.00 2.56
CA ASN A 12 -11.70 -9.86 2.46
C ASN A 12 -13.03 -10.15 3.17
N THR A 13 -13.39 -9.28 4.13
CA THR A 13 -14.66 -9.35 4.88
C THR A 13 -15.75 -8.48 4.23
N PHE A 14 -15.42 -7.65 3.23
CA PHE A 14 -16.31 -6.64 2.62
C PHE A 14 -16.06 -6.44 1.10
N GLY A 15 -17.06 -6.73 0.26
CA GLY A 15 -17.11 -6.28 -1.14
C GLY A 15 -16.64 -7.25 -2.24
N SER A 16 -16.84 -6.86 -3.50
CA SER A 16 -16.54 -7.64 -4.70
C SER A 16 -15.06 -7.55 -5.09
N LYS A 17 -14.37 -8.69 -5.25
CA LYS A 17 -12.94 -8.81 -5.64
C LYS A 17 -12.67 -8.70 -7.15
N ALA A 18 -13.66 -8.36 -7.97
CA ALA A 18 -13.57 -8.56 -9.42
C ALA A 18 -12.92 -7.41 -10.23
N GLY A 19 -12.33 -6.41 -9.58
CA GLY A 19 -11.84 -5.20 -10.25
C GLY A 19 -10.49 -4.69 -9.76
N PHE A 20 -10.08 -3.54 -10.29
CA PHE A 20 -8.92 -2.83 -9.78
C PHE A 20 -9.09 -2.48 -8.29
N PRO A 21 -8.05 -2.60 -7.44
CA PRO A 21 -6.71 -3.11 -7.76
C PRO A 21 -6.55 -4.63 -7.56
N TYR A 22 -7.60 -5.35 -7.15
CA TYR A 22 -7.52 -6.78 -6.78
C TYR A 22 -7.03 -7.68 -7.91
N HIS A 23 -7.34 -7.37 -9.17
CA HIS A 23 -6.92 -8.13 -10.36
C HIS A 23 -5.45 -7.95 -10.77
N LEU A 24 -4.70 -7.07 -10.10
CA LEU A 24 -3.30 -6.84 -10.45
C LEU A 24 -2.46 -8.04 -10.00
N PRO A 25 -1.46 -8.50 -10.78
CA PRO A 25 -0.69 -9.71 -10.46
C PRO A 25 -0.12 -9.73 -9.04
N LEU A 26 0.40 -8.59 -8.58
CA LEU A 26 0.93 -8.47 -7.22
C LEU A 26 -0.17 -8.55 -6.15
N MET A 27 -1.36 -8.00 -6.40
CA MET A 27 -2.46 -8.02 -5.42
C MET A 27 -3.15 -9.38 -5.35
N GLU A 28 -3.25 -10.09 -6.47
CA GLU A 28 -3.78 -11.45 -6.51
C GLU A 28 -2.88 -12.41 -5.72
N SER A 29 -1.58 -12.38 -5.99
CA SER A 29 -0.59 -13.27 -5.38
C SER A 29 -0.11 -12.86 -3.98
N LEU A 30 -0.38 -11.63 -3.54
CA LEU A 30 0.01 -11.18 -2.20
C LEU A 30 -0.79 -11.93 -1.13
N GLU A 31 -0.08 -12.76 -0.37
CA GLU A 31 -0.52 -13.33 0.91
C GLU A 31 0.18 -12.60 2.06
N GLN A 32 1.51 -12.66 2.07
CA GLN A 32 2.39 -11.96 3.02
C GLN A 32 3.65 -11.47 2.31
N MET A 33 4.15 -10.32 2.72
CA MET A 33 5.45 -9.81 2.31
C MET A 33 6.19 -9.26 3.52
N GLU A 34 7.39 -9.78 3.77
CA GLU A 34 8.26 -9.34 4.86
C GLU A 34 9.30 -8.33 4.37
N PHE A 35 9.57 -7.32 5.18
CA PHE A 35 10.63 -6.35 4.93
C PHE A 35 11.87 -6.76 5.72
N SER A 36 12.96 -7.04 5.01
CA SER A 36 14.26 -7.44 5.59
C SER A 36 15.30 -6.34 5.57
N SER A 37 14.98 -5.16 4.99
CA SER A 37 15.88 -4.02 4.86
C SER A 37 15.15 -2.70 5.15
N PRO A 38 15.80 -1.71 5.78
CA PRO A 38 15.24 -0.37 5.97
C PRO A 38 14.91 0.37 4.65
N VAL A 39 15.58 -0.02 3.56
CA VAL A 39 15.32 0.47 2.20
C VAL A 39 14.90 -0.72 1.34
N THR A 40 13.73 -0.64 0.74
CA THR A 40 13.15 -1.71 -0.10
C THR A 40 12.76 -1.13 -1.44
N PHE A 41 13.19 -1.81 -2.51
CA PHE A 41 12.84 -1.46 -3.88
C PHE A 41 11.86 -2.48 -4.44
N PHE A 42 10.79 -2.00 -5.06
CA PHE A 42 9.86 -2.83 -5.83
C PHE A 42 10.26 -2.78 -7.29
N VAL A 43 10.60 -3.93 -7.87
CA VAL A 43 11.05 -4.07 -9.27
C VAL A 43 10.21 -5.13 -9.98
N GLY A 44 9.99 -4.95 -11.28
CA GLY A 44 9.16 -5.85 -12.09
C GLY A 44 8.47 -5.14 -13.25
N GLU A 45 7.71 -5.88 -14.06
CA GLU A 45 7.08 -5.41 -15.29
C GLU A 45 6.06 -4.28 -15.10
N ASN A 46 5.87 -3.44 -16.12
CA ASN A 46 4.84 -2.40 -16.10
C ASN A 46 3.45 -3.02 -15.98
N GLY A 47 2.60 -2.44 -15.13
CA GLY A 47 1.27 -2.99 -14.85
C GLY A 47 1.23 -4.12 -13.81
N SER A 48 2.37 -4.55 -13.23
CA SER A 48 2.36 -5.62 -12.23
C SER A 48 1.77 -5.24 -10.86
N GLY A 49 1.50 -3.95 -10.60
CA GLY A 49 0.91 -3.44 -9.36
C GLY A 49 1.88 -2.85 -8.33
N LYS A 50 3.14 -2.58 -8.71
CA LYS A 50 4.17 -2.01 -7.82
C LYS A 50 3.76 -0.66 -7.21
N SER A 51 3.41 0.32 -8.05
CA SER A 51 2.98 1.66 -7.59
C SER A 51 1.69 1.57 -6.79
N THR A 52 0.74 0.75 -7.23
CA THR A 52 -0.51 0.50 -6.53
C THR A 52 -0.30 -0.08 -5.13
N LEU A 53 0.72 -0.92 -4.94
CA LEU A 53 1.04 -1.42 -3.60
C LEU A 53 1.61 -0.32 -2.72
N LEU A 54 2.49 0.54 -3.25
CA LEU A 54 3.01 1.70 -2.53
C LEU A 54 1.90 2.66 -2.10
N GLU A 55 0.95 2.94 -3.00
CA GLU A 55 -0.24 3.76 -2.72
C GLU A 55 -1.14 3.11 -1.65
N ALA A 56 -1.38 1.80 -1.75
CA ALA A 56 -2.15 1.06 -0.75
C ALA A 56 -1.48 1.09 0.63
N LEU A 57 -0.15 0.97 0.68
CA LEU A 57 0.61 1.11 1.92
C LEU A 57 0.50 2.53 2.49
N ALA A 58 0.60 3.55 1.64
CA ALA A 58 0.44 4.94 2.06
C ALA A 58 -0.97 5.21 2.64
N CYS A 59 -2.01 4.68 2.00
CA CYS A 59 -3.39 4.72 2.50
C CYS A 59 -3.54 3.96 3.83
N ALA A 60 -3.03 2.72 3.91
CA ALA A 60 -3.13 1.88 5.11
C ALA A 60 -2.39 2.49 6.31
N VAL A 61 -1.24 3.11 6.09
CA VAL A 61 -0.47 3.84 7.11
C VAL A 61 -1.20 5.13 7.52
N GLY A 62 -1.83 5.81 6.56
CA GLY A 62 -2.33 7.17 6.67
C GLY A 62 -1.20 8.19 6.55
N SER A 63 -0.31 7.99 5.58
CA SER A 63 0.87 8.82 5.33
C SER A 63 0.51 10.25 4.94
N ILE A 64 1.40 11.20 5.24
CA ILE A 64 1.30 12.58 4.76
C ILE A 64 1.73 12.60 3.28
N THR A 65 0.84 13.01 2.37
CA THR A 65 1.20 13.22 0.95
C THR A 65 2.02 14.51 0.79
N VAL A 66 3.03 14.48 -0.06
CA VAL A 66 3.79 15.68 -0.48
C VAL A 66 3.33 16.10 -1.88
N GLY A 67 3.03 17.38 -2.08
CA GLY A 67 2.77 17.98 -3.40
C GLY A 67 1.31 17.96 -3.89
N SER A 68 0.49 17.01 -3.42
CA SER A 68 -0.88 16.81 -3.91
C SER A 68 -1.91 16.58 -2.79
N GLU A 69 -3.07 16.08 -3.17
CA GLU A 69 -4.18 15.76 -2.28
C GLU A 69 -3.81 14.63 -1.29
N SER A 70 -4.44 14.65 -0.11
CA SER A 70 -4.19 13.64 0.92
C SER A 70 -4.53 12.24 0.42
N VAL A 71 -3.75 11.24 0.84
CA VAL A 71 -4.13 9.83 0.72
C VAL A 71 -5.48 9.52 1.35
N ASN A 72 -6.12 10.44 2.10
CA ASN A 72 -7.46 10.33 2.69
C ASN A 72 -8.61 10.91 1.81
N THR A 73 -8.30 11.74 0.81
CA THR A 73 -9.32 12.43 0.02
C THR A 73 -9.11 12.32 -1.49
N ASP A 74 -7.90 12.01 -1.96
CA ASP A 74 -7.59 11.84 -3.39
C ASP A 74 -8.55 10.83 -4.06
N ALA A 75 -9.32 11.32 -5.02
CA ALA A 75 -10.32 10.55 -5.74
C ALA A 75 -9.71 9.44 -6.62
N THR A 76 -8.48 9.64 -7.10
CA THR A 76 -7.75 8.64 -7.91
C THR A 76 -7.37 7.41 -7.08
N LEU A 77 -7.22 7.59 -5.77
CA LEU A 77 -6.90 6.52 -4.82
C LEU A 77 -8.12 5.82 -4.25
N LYS A 78 -9.35 6.10 -4.72
CA LYS A 78 -10.58 5.56 -4.12
C LYS A 78 -10.56 4.03 -3.98
N ASP A 79 -10.29 3.31 -5.06
CA ASP A 79 -10.32 1.83 -5.06
C ASP A 79 -9.10 1.26 -4.32
N VAL A 80 -7.93 1.89 -4.46
CA VAL A 80 -6.70 1.51 -3.74
C VAL A 80 -6.84 1.68 -2.23
N ARG A 81 -7.50 2.74 -1.81
CA ARG A 81 -7.84 3.03 -0.41
C ARG A 81 -8.83 2.02 0.15
N GLU A 82 -9.77 1.53 -0.65
CA GLU A 82 -10.64 0.42 -0.23
C GLU A 82 -9.84 -0.85 -0.02
N PHE A 83 -9.00 -1.23 -0.99
CA PHE A 83 -8.07 -2.37 -0.87
C PHE A 83 -7.14 -2.24 0.34
N SER A 84 -6.68 -1.02 0.66
CA SER A 84 -5.76 -0.78 1.79
C SER A 84 -6.33 -1.24 3.14
N LYS A 85 -7.66 -1.33 3.28
CA LYS A 85 -8.34 -1.81 4.50
C LYS A 85 -8.17 -3.33 4.70
N ASP A 86 -7.91 -4.06 3.62
CA ASP A 86 -7.63 -5.50 3.65
C ASP A 86 -6.16 -5.79 4.01
N LEU A 87 -5.30 -4.77 4.04
CA LEU A 87 -3.89 -4.93 4.42
C LEU A 87 -3.73 -4.85 5.93
N ARG A 88 -3.17 -5.91 6.51
CA ARG A 88 -2.64 -5.90 7.88
C ARG A 88 -1.18 -5.48 7.86
N LEU A 89 -0.90 -4.34 8.48
CA LEU A 89 0.47 -3.86 8.70
C LEU A 89 1.00 -4.40 10.03
N VAL A 90 2.11 -5.15 10.00
CA VAL A 90 2.76 -5.68 11.20
C VAL A 90 4.00 -4.85 11.51
N TRP A 91 4.05 -4.27 12.70
CA TRP A 91 5.11 -3.36 13.13
C TRP A 91 6.01 -4.01 14.18
N ASN A 92 7.30 -3.66 14.15
CA ASN A 92 8.20 -3.89 15.27
C ASN A 92 7.97 -2.80 16.32
N GLY A 93 7.27 -3.14 17.40
CA GLY A 93 6.91 -2.21 18.47
C GLY A 93 5.67 -1.37 18.15
N LYS A 94 5.67 -0.10 18.59
CA LYS A 94 4.52 0.80 18.36
C LYS A 94 4.43 1.18 16.89
N ARG A 95 3.21 1.14 16.34
CA ARG A 95 2.90 1.64 14.99
C ARG A 95 3.49 3.02 14.77
N ASN A 96 4.34 3.14 13.76
CA ASN A 96 4.97 4.41 13.39
C ASN A 96 4.11 5.10 12.32
N ARG A 97 3.69 6.35 12.60
CA ARG A 97 2.96 7.19 11.64
C ARG A 97 3.82 8.36 11.14
N LYS A 98 5.08 8.41 11.54
CA LYS A 98 6.05 9.39 11.06
C LYS A 98 6.55 8.93 9.69
N GLY A 99 6.34 9.76 8.69
CA GLY A 99 6.73 9.48 7.31
C GLY A 99 5.87 10.27 6.34
N PHE A 100 6.26 10.24 5.07
CA PHE A 100 5.54 10.87 3.98
C PHE A 100 5.44 9.92 2.79
N PHE A 101 4.51 10.23 1.90
CA PHE A 101 4.32 9.56 0.61
C PHE A 101 4.45 10.62 -0.50
N LEU A 102 5.13 10.27 -1.57
CA LEU A 102 5.41 11.16 -2.69
C LEU A 102 5.28 10.36 -3.99
N ARG A 103 4.63 10.95 -4.98
CA ARG A 103 4.52 10.39 -6.33
C ARG A 103 5.20 11.32 -7.34
N ALA A 104 5.64 10.76 -8.45
CA ALA A 104 6.32 11.54 -9.48
C ALA A 104 5.33 12.45 -10.23
N GLU A 105 4.08 12.01 -10.37
CA GLU A 105 2.97 12.73 -11.00
C GLU A 105 2.40 13.89 -10.16
N ASP A 106 2.87 14.06 -8.92
CA ASP A 106 2.45 15.16 -8.05
C ASP A 106 3.27 16.46 -8.31
N PHE A 107 4.18 16.47 -9.31
CA PHE A 107 5.05 17.60 -9.68
C PHE A 107 4.98 17.95 -11.18
#